data_AF-A0A7V5BBS5-F1
#
_entry.id   AF-A0A7V5BBS5-F1
#
_cell.length_a   1.000
_cell.length_b   1.000
_cell.length_c   1.000
_cell.angle_alpha   90.00
_cell.angle_beta   90.00
_cell.angle_gamma   90.00
#
_symmetry.space_group_name_H-M   'P 1'
#
loop_
_entity.id
_entity.type
_entity.pdbx_description
1 polymer ?
#
loop_
_entity_poly.entity_id
_entity_poly.type
_entity_poly.pdbx_seq_one_letter_code
_entity_poly.pdbx_strand_id
1 'polypeptide(L)' 'MSNHFSHKSSSELDSVVIRFAGDSGDGMQLTGTQFADTSALMGNDIATFPNYPSEIRAPQGSLFGVSGFQVQIS' A
#
# COMPACT_ATOMS: atom_id res chain seq x y z
N MET A 1 40.35 4.04 10.87
CA MET A 1 39.12 4.68 10.35
C MET A 1 37.94 3.93 10.93
N SER A 2 37.28 4.48 11.96
CA SER A 2 36.16 3.85 12.66
C SER A 2 34.83 4.24 11.98
N ASN A 3 34.10 3.26 11.46
CA ASN A 3 32.77 3.48 10.89
C ASN A 3 31.77 3.83 12.00
N HIS A 4 31.26 5.05 11.97
CA HIS A 4 30.13 5.49 12.79
C HIS A 4 28.81 4.97 12.17
N PHE A 5 28.38 3.77 12.54
CA PHE A 5 27.02 3.33 12.25
C PHE A 5 26.08 3.90 13.32
N SER A 6 25.43 5.01 12.99
CA SER A 6 24.35 5.59 13.80
C SER A 6 23.22 4.56 13.93
N HIS A 7 23.02 4.03 15.13
CA HIS A 7 21.87 3.18 15.44
C HIS A 7 20.64 4.06 15.53
N LYS A 8 19.78 4.04 14.50
CA LYS A 8 18.47 4.67 14.56
C LYS A 8 17.59 3.84 15.51
N SER A 9 17.19 4.42 16.64
CA SER A 9 16.26 3.78 17.56
C SER A 9 14.92 3.57 16.86
N SER A 10 14.43 2.34 16.82
CA SER A 10 13.09 2.01 16.35
C SER A 10 12.06 2.50 17.37
N SER A 11 11.20 3.43 16.98
CA SER A 11 10.03 3.82 17.76
C SER A 11 8.86 2.91 17.41
N GLU A 12 8.17 2.40 18.42
CA GLU A 12 6.86 1.76 18.20
C GLU A 12 5.85 2.83 17.77
N LEU A 13 5.00 2.49 16.80
CA LEU A 13 3.98 3.38 16.25
C LEU A 13 2.62 2.80 16.60
N ASP A 14 1.74 3.61 17.20
CA ASP A 14 0.37 3.20 17.55
C ASP A 14 -0.51 2.95 16.31
N SER A 15 -0.19 3.59 15.18
CA SER A 15 -0.87 3.34 13.91
C SER A 15 -0.02 3.75 12.72
N VAL A 16 -0.25 3.10 11.58
CA VAL A 16 0.46 3.36 10.32
C VAL A 16 -0.54 3.32 9.16
N VAL A 17 -0.35 4.24 8.20
CA VAL A 17 -1.06 4.22 6.92
C VAL A 17 -0.08 3.87 5.80
N ILE A 18 -0.42 2.86 5.01
CA ILE A 18 0.35 2.39 3.86
C ILE A 18 -0.49 2.58 2.61
N ARG A 19 0.08 3.20 1.58
CA ARG A 19 -0.59 3.39 0.28
C ARG A 19 0.20 2.69 -0.82
N PHE A 20 -0.44 1.71 -1.45
CA PHE A 20 -0.03 1.13 -2.72
C PHE A 20 -0.57 2.02 -3.83
N ALA A 21 0.29 2.50 -4.73
CA ALA A 21 -0.08 3.31 -5.88
C ALA A 21 0.73 2.87 -7.09
N GLY A 22 0.08 2.84 -8.25
CA GLY A 22 0.68 2.36 -9.50
C GLY A 22 -0.28 2.49 -10.66
N ASP A 23 0.17 2.09 -11.85
CA ASP A 23 -0.64 2.17 -13.06
C ASP A 23 -1.84 1.21 -12.96
N SER A 24 -2.96 1.61 -13.56
CA SER A 24 -4.15 0.77 -13.60
C SER A 24 -3.86 -0.49 -14.39
N GLY A 25 -3.94 -1.64 -13.71
CA GLY A 25 -3.58 -2.94 -14.27
C GLY A 25 -2.37 -3.58 -13.60
N ASP A 26 -1.54 -2.81 -12.86
CA ASP A 26 -0.35 -3.33 -12.16
C ASP A 26 -0.67 -4.09 -10.86
N GLY A 27 -1.96 -4.23 -10.53
CA GLY A 27 -2.40 -5.06 -9.42
C GLY A 27 -2.37 -4.39 -8.05
N MET A 28 -2.43 -3.06 -7.95
CA MET A 28 -2.47 -2.35 -6.65
C MET A 28 -3.58 -2.84 -5.72
N GLN A 29 -4.73 -3.23 -6.29
CA GLN A 29 -5.84 -3.80 -5.51
C GLN A 29 -5.50 -5.20 -4.99
N LEU A 30 -4.88 -6.05 -5.82
CA LEU A 30 -4.48 -7.41 -5.43
C LEU A 30 -3.39 -7.38 -4.37
N THR A 31 -2.37 -6.55 -4.56
CA THR A 31 -1.27 -6.37 -3.61
C THR A 31 -1.78 -5.80 -2.29
N GLY A 32 -2.59 -4.73 -2.35
CA GLY A 32 -3.16 -4.11 -1.16
C GLY A 32 -4.07 -5.05 -0.37
N THR A 33 -4.92 -5.83 -1.05
CA THR A 33 -5.79 -6.83 -0.41
C THR A 33 -4.98 -7.93 0.27
N GLN A 34 -4.01 -8.54 -0.42
CA GLN A 34 -3.17 -9.58 0.20
C GLN A 34 -2.36 -9.06 1.38
N PHE A 35 -1.88 -7.82 1.31
CA PHE A 35 -1.21 -7.18 2.43
C PHE A 35 -2.16 -6.99 3.62
N ALA A 36 -3.35 -6.43 3.38
CA ALA A 36 -4.37 -6.23 4.41
C ALA A 36 -4.78 -7.55 5.08
N ASP A 37 -5.07 -8.57 4.28
CA ASP A 37 -5.45 -9.90 4.76
C ASP A 37 -4.34 -10.51 5.63
N THR A 38 -3.09 -10.41 5.18
CA THR A 38 -1.94 -10.91 5.95
C THR A 38 -1.77 -10.14 7.25
N SER A 39 -1.89 -8.80 7.23
CA SER A 39 -1.83 -7.97 8.44
C SER A 39 -2.94 -8.31 9.43
N ALA A 40 -4.17 -8.53 8.96
CA ALA A 40 -5.28 -8.96 9.81
C ALA A 40 -5.05 -10.36 10.40
N LEU A 41 -4.53 -11.31 9.61
CA LEU A 41 -4.16 -12.65 10.08
C LEU A 41 -3.06 -12.61 11.15
N MET A 42 -2.20 -11.59 11.12
CA MET A 42 -1.20 -11.34 12.16
C MET A 42 -1.77 -10.65 13.42
N GLY A 43 -3.07 -10.36 13.44
CA GLY A 43 -3.78 -9.81 14.60
C GLY A 43 -3.84 -8.28 14.67
N ASN A 44 -3.50 -7.58 13.59
CA ASN A 44 -3.63 -6.12 13.53
C ASN A 44 -5.09 -5.70 13.28
N ASP A 45 -5.50 -4.56 13.83
CA ASP A 45 -6.73 -3.90 13.39
C ASP A 45 -6.47 -3.21 12.05
N ILE A 46 -7.40 -3.34 11.11
CA ILE A 46 -7.22 -2.85 9.75
C ILE A 46 -8.43 -2.09 9.22
N ALA A 47 -8.15 -1.02 8.49
CA ALA A 47 -9.14 -0.34 7.65
C ALA A 47 -8.60 -0.16 6.23
N THR A 48 -9.37 -0.60 5.23
CA THR A 48 -8.99 -0.55 3.81
C THR A 48 -9.72 0.57 3.08
N PHE A 49 -9.01 1.29 2.20
CA PHE A 49 -9.57 2.32 1.33
C PHE A 49 -9.06 2.11 -0.11
N PRO A 50 -9.73 1.27 -0.91
CA PRO A 50 -9.37 1.08 -2.31
C PRO A 50 -9.73 2.32 -3.14
N ASN A 51 -8.84 2.69 -4.06
CA ASN A 51 -9.06 3.74 -5.04
C ASN A 51 -8.98 3.15 -6.46
N TYR A 52 -10.15 2.94 -7.07
CA TYR A 52 -10.25 2.43 -8.44
C TYR A 52 -10.18 3.60 -9.42
N PRO A 53 -9.44 3.45 -10.54
CA PRO A 53 -9.44 4.45 -11.60
C PRO A 53 -10.86 4.68 -12.13
N SER A 54 -11.13 5.87 -12.64
CA SER A 54 -12.44 6.23 -13.21
C SER A 54 -12.71 5.53 -14.56
N GLU A 55 -11.70 4.90 -15.17
CA GLU A 55 -11.84 4.16 -16.43
C GLU A 55 -11.97 2.64 -16.18
N ILE A 56 -13.13 2.06 -16.52
CA ILE A 56 -13.36 0.60 -16.43
C ILE A 56 -12.37 -0.21 -17.31
N ARG A 57 -11.90 0.38 -18.42
CA ARG A 57 -10.77 -0.03 -19.25
C ARG A 57 -10.58 1.07 -20.29
N ALA A 58 -9.50 1.83 -20.23
CA ALA A 58 -9.25 2.81 -21.28
C ALA A 58 -9.05 2.10 -22.63
N PRO A 59 -9.48 2.70 -23.76
CA PRO A 59 -9.26 2.13 -25.10
C PRO A 59 -7.79 1.76 -25.33
N GLN A 60 -7.53 0.76 -26.19
CA GLN A 60 -6.16 0.39 -26.56
C GLN A 60 -5.38 1.62 -27.05
N GLY A 61 -4.26 1.92 -26.38
CA GLY A 61 -3.41 3.08 -26.68
C GLY A 61 -3.65 4.34 -25.84
N SER A 62 -4.56 4.33 -24.86
CA SER A 62 -4.69 5.42 -23.89
C SER A 62 -3.59 5.37 -22.83
N LEU A 63 -3.18 6.53 -22.31
CA LEU A 63 -2.38 6.61 -21.09
C LEU A 63 -3.12 5.90 -19.95
N PHE A 64 -2.41 5.10 -19.17
CA PHE A 64 -2.98 4.37 -18.05
C PHE A 64 -3.44 5.36 -16.97
N GLY A 65 -4.67 5.17 -16.45
CA GLY A 65 -5.10 5.86 -15.23
C GLY A 65 -4.28 5.38 -14.02
N VAL A 66 -4.21 6.17 -12.95
CA VAL A 66 -3.56 5.76 -11.68
C VAL A 66 -4.56 5.02 -10.80
N SER A 67 -4.14 3.90 -10.23
CA SER A 67 -4.89 3.16 -9.21
C SER A 67 -4.17 3.20 -7.87
N GLY A 68 -4.91 2.92 -6.79
CA GLY A 68 -4.28 2.75 -5.50
C GLY A 68 -5.11 1.96 -4.50
N PHE A 69 -4.46 1.54 -3.43
CA PHE A 69 -5.07 0.88 -2.29
C PHE A 69 -4.40 1.40 -1.03
N GLN A 70 -5.18 1.89 -0.08
CA GLN A 70 -4.64 2.31 1.21
C GLN A 70 -5.10 1.35 2.30
N VAL A 71 -4.18 1.02 3.20
CA VAL A 71 -4.46 0.31 4.44
C VAL A 71 -4.04 1.19 5.61
N GLN A 72 -4.90 1.28 6.61
CA GLN A 72 -4.53 1.71 7.96
C GLN A 72 -4.35 0.45 8.81
N ILE A 73 -3.30 0.44 9.62
CA ILE A 73 -3.00 -0.58 10.63
C ILE A 73 -2.93 0.12 12.00
N SER A 74 -3.51 -0.51 13.02
CA SER A 74 -3.39 -0.14 14.44
C SER A 74 -3.38 -1.36 15.34
#